data_AF-A0A1Q5JDN2-F1
#
_entry.id   AF-A0A1Q5JDN2-F1
#
_cell.length_a   1.000
_cell.length_b   1.000
_cell.length_c   1.000
_cell.angle_alpha   90.00
_cell.angle_beta   90.00
_cell.angle_gamma   90.00
#
_symmetry.space_group_name_H-M   'P 1'
#
loop_
_entity.id
_entity.type
_entity.pdbx_description
1 polymer ?
#
loop_
_entity_poly.entity_id
_entity_poly.type
_entity_poly.pdbx_seq_one_letter_code
_entity_poly.pdbx_strand_id
1 'polypeptide(L)'
;MNDRTSGPTRAEREELARLLPAPAERDLPPGRHLHHKETLMQLIDQDGDRATARPRPRLLRPAVLLPAAGLALGGVLFTTLAVTDQGETPRTTAAATAPRGATVLLDRIATVASKSDAIEVTDAQYVYVRTLQAENTGAFGGPVKLGRPGEREVWMAQKSGPVIHEGLIHQDGRYYPIEVGVPDGEKPVGYPAGLNRPTYTWLASLPTDPDALLRRLAAEITADQDARNTPADERDPDQDAFEAIGELLRETLMPPQTAAALYKAAARIPGVSVDSDAVDAAGRHGIGVARDDERAGRRTAWIFDAKTLAYLGERTYLTRDTSMGRKGTVTNTSAVLERAVVDALREKPSTTA
;
A
#
# COMPACT_ATOMS: atom_id res chain seq x y z
N MET A 1 9.01 -22.52 56.36
CA MET A 1 10.24 -22.67 55.56
C MET A 1 9.79 -23.15 54.19
N ASN A 2 9.49 -22.24 53.25
CA ASN A 2 8.99 -22.60 51.92
C ASN A 2 10.01 -22.16 50.87
N ASP A 3 10.59 -23.16 50.22
CA ASP A 3 11.62 -23.04 49.21
C ASP A 3 11.00 -22.69 47.85
N ARG A 4 11.61 -21.74 47.14
CA ARG A 4 11.14 -21.22 45.85
C ARG A 4 11.86 -21.97 44.73
N THR A 5 11.13 -22.71 43.92
CA THR A 5 11.59 -23.27 42.64
C THR A 5 12.03 -22.15 41.70
N SER A 6 13.34 -21.97 41.58
CA SER A 6 13.94 -21.07 40.59
C SER A 6 13.92 -21.75 39.23
N GLY A 7 13.34 -21.08 38.22
CA GLY A 7 13.36 -21.55 36.84
C GLY A 7 14.77 -21.58 36.25
N PRO A 8 14.96 -22.25 35.10
CA PRO A 8 16.28 -22.48 34.53
C PRO A 8 16.97 -21.17 34.19
N THR A 9 18.24 -21.11 34.59
CA THR A 9 19.18 -20.03 34.34
C THR A 9 19.41 -19.84 32.84
N ARG A 10 19.94 -18.68 32.45
CA ARG A 10 20.23 -18.36 31.04
C ARG A 10 21.17 -19.38 30.39
N ALA A 11 22.16 -19.86 31.15
CA ALA A 11 23.10 -20.88 30.69
C ALA A 11 22.38 -22.22 30.40
N GLU A 12 21.47 -22.64 31.28
CA GLU A 12 20.67 -23.86 31.09
C GLU A 12 19.73 -23.75 29.89
N ARG A 13 19.19 -22.56 29.59
CA ARG A 13 18.39 -22.31 28.38
C ARG A 13 19.21 -22.40 27.09
N GLU A 14 20.44 -21.90 27.11
CA GLU A 14 21.37 -21.96 25.98
C GLU A 14 21.94 -23.38 25.75
N GLU A 15 21.97 -24.21 26.79
CA GLU A 15 22.31 -25.63 26.70
C GLU A 15 21.14 -26.47 26.18
N LEU A 16 19.92 -26.22 26.65
CA LEU A 16 18.70 -26.83 26.12
C LEU A 16 18.45 -26.46 24.65
N ALA A 17 18.75 -25.22 24.24
CA ALA A 17 18.63 -24.79 22.84
C ALA A 17 19.60 -25.52 21.89
N ARG A 18 20.73 -26.05 22.40
CA ARG A 18 21.69 -26.84 21.63
C ARG A 18 21.32 -28.32 21.51
N LEU A 19 20.42 -28.80 22.37
CA LEU A 19 19.90 -30.17 22.36
C LEU A 19 18.63 -30.31 21.52
N LEU A 20 18.01 -29.19 21.13
CA LEU A 20 16.90 -29.17 20.18
C LEU A 20 17.47 -29.24 18.76
N PRO A 21 16.96 -30.11 17.88
CA PRO A 21 17.32 -30.07 16.46
C PRO A 21 16.99 -28.67 15.92
N ALA A 22 17.86 -28.13 15.07
CA ALA A 22 17.58 -26.88 14.38
C ALA A 22 16.17 -26.97 13.77
N PRO A 23 15.28 -26.00 14.03
CA PRO A 23 13.96 -26.01 13.41
C PRO A 23 14.18 -26.10 11.90
N ALA A 24 13.54 -27.06 11.26
CA ALA A 24 13.63 -27.20 9.81
C ALA A 24 13.30 -25.84 9.19
N GLU A 25 14.26 -25.26 8.46
CA GLU A 25 14.02 -24.09 7.63
C GLU A 25 12.95 -24.49 6.62
N ARG A 26 11.72 -24.05 6.89
CA ARG A 26 10.61 -24.21 5.95
C ARG A 26 10.77 -23.08 4.94
N ASP A 27 11.44 -23.38 3.84
CA ASP A 27 11.47 -22.50 2.67
C ASP A 27 10.03 -22.17 2.27
N LEU A 28 9.71 -20.87 2.24
CA LEU A 28 8.39 -20.39 1.82
C LEU A 28 8.30 -20.44 0.28
N PRO A 29 7.27 -21.07 -0.32
CA PRO A 29 7.18 -21.25 -1.77
C PRO A 29 7.10 -19.92 -2.56
N PRO A 30 7.62 -19.83 -3.81
CA PRO A 30 8.00 -18.57 -4.47
C PRO A 30 6.87 -17.71 -5.09
N GLY A 31 5.60 -18.04 -4.87
CA GLY A 31 4.50 -17.61 -5.76
C GLY A 31 4.06 -16.14 -5.72
N ARG A 32 4.19 -15.43 -4.59
CA ARG A 32 3.88 -13.99 -4.45
C ARG A 32 4.72 -13.33 -3.37
N HIS A 33 6.01 -13.66 -3.40
CA HIS A 33 6.92 -13.30 -2.32
C HIS A 33 6.95 -11.80 -2.04
N LEU A 34 6.71 -10.87 -2.98
CA LEU A 34 6.89 -9.44 -2.71
C LEU A 34 5.66 -8.72 -2.13
N HIS A 35 4.43 -8.95 -2.60
CA HIS A 35 3.23 -8.33 -2.00
C HIS A 35 2.88 -8.98 -0.65
N HIS A 36 3.04 -10.31 -0.55
CA HIS A 36 2.98 -10.98 0.73
C HIS A 36 4.18 -10.65 1.60
N LYS A 37 5.39 -10.40 1.08
CA LYS A 37 6.48 -9.83 1.89
C LYS A 37 6.11 -8.45 2.36
N GLU A 38 5.65 -7.51 1.55
CA GLU A 38 5.27 -6.17 2.05
C GLU A 38 4.19 -6.25 3.12
N THR A 39 3.18 -7.11 2.94
CA THR A 39 2.13 -7.38 3.94
C THR A 39 2.66 -8.13 5.18
N LEU A 40 3.53 -9.13 5.03
CA LEU A 40 4.18 -9.88 6.12
C LEU A 40 5.21 -9.02 6.87
N MET A 41 5.98 -8.19 6.16
CA MET A 41 6.88 -7.17 6.69
C MET A 41 6.08 -6.16 7.51
N GLN A 42 4.94 -5.72 6.96
CA GLN A 42 4.02 -4.82 7.64
C GLN A 42 3.44 -5.43 8.93
N LEU A 43 3.14 -6.74 8.95
CA LEU A 43 2.68 -7.45 10.15
C LEU A 43 3.82 -7.67 11.18
N ILE A 44 5.03 -7.99 10.71
CA ILE A 44 6.18 -8.27 11.59
C ILE A 44 6.71 -6.99 12.26
N ASP A 45 6.75 -5.86 11.54
CA ASP A 45 7.15 -4.57 12.12
C ASP A 45 6.17 -4.12 13.21
N GLN A 46 4.87 -4.42 13.06
CA GLN A 46 3.84 -4.16 14.08
C GLN A 46 4.03 -5.02 15.33
N ASP A 47 4.43 -6.28 15.19
CA ASP A 47 4.75 -7.16 16.32
C ASP A 47 6.08 -6.79 17.01
N GLY A 48 7.06 -6.28 16.26
CA GLY A 48 8.30 -5.72 16.81
C GLY A 48 8.07 -4.51 17.72
N ASP A 49 7.12 -3.65 17.36
CA ASP A 49 6.69 -2.51 18.17
C ASP A 49 5.94 -2.97 19.45
N ARG A 50 5.19 -4.10 19.40
CA ARG A 50 4.57 -4.70 20.59
C ARG A 50 5.57 -5.36 21.53
N ALA A 51 6.59 -6.05 21.00
CA ALA A 51 7.60 -6.73 21.82
C ALA A 51 8.56 -5.77 22.55
N THR A 52 8.69 -4.52 22.08
CA THR A 52 9.56 -3.50 22.69
C THR A 52 8.84 -2.60 23.70
N ALA A 53 7.50 -2.69 23.81
CA ALA A 53 6.72 -1.96 24.79
C ALA A 53 6.79 -2.62 26.19
N ARG A 54 7.95 -2.54 26.85
CA ARG A 54 8.02 -2.78 28.31
C ARG A 54 7.23 -1.66 29.04
N PRO A 55 6.33 -2.00 29.97
CA PRO A 55 5.61 -0.99 30.73
C PRO A 55 6.62 -0.20 31.60
N ARG A 56 6.82 1.08 31.28
CA ARG A 56 7.61 1.98 32.13
C ARG A 56 6.83 2.23 33.42
N PRO A 57 7.42 2.01 34.62
CA PRO A 57 6.74 2.36 35.85
C PRO A 57 6.63 3.89 35.95
N ARG A 58 5.41 4.37 36.18
CA ARG A 58 5.12 5.79 36.43
C ARG A 58 5.73 6.19 37.78
N LEU A 59 6.82 6.95 37.75
CA LEU A 59 7.32 7.66 38.92
C LEU A 59 6.66 9.05 38.97
N LEU A 60 5.67 9.19 39.85
CA LEU A 60 5.13 10.45 40.33
C LEU A 60 6.20 11.18 41.13
N ARG A 61 6.65 12.38 40.73
CA ARG A 61 7.27 13.38 41.63
C ARG A 61 7.11 14.83 41.11
N PRO A 62 7.17 15.83 42.01
CA PRO A 62 6.18 16.90 42.10
C PRO A 62 6.64 18.26 41.55
N ALA A 63 5.67 19.17 41.45
CA ALA A 63 5.82 20.58 41.12
C ALA A 63 6.77 21.34 42.07
N VAL A 64 7.61 22.20 41.49
CA VAL A 64 8.31 23.28 42.21
C VAL A 64 8.22 24.56 41.37
N LEU A 65 7.78 25.62 42.03
CA LEU A 65 7.59 26.99 41.55
C LEU A 65 8.92 27.77 41.43
N LEU A 66 8.91 28.77 40.54
CA LEU A 66 9.93 29.77 40.16
C LEU A 66 10.55 30.57 41.35
N PRO A 67 11.66 31.33 41.14
CA PRO A 67 11.54 32.75 40.74
C PRO A 67 12.64 33.30 39.78
N ALA A 68 12.45 34.56 39.39
CA ALA A 68 13.00 35.32 38.26
C ALA A 68 14.33 36.06 38.48
N ALA A 69 14.98 36.46 37.36
CA ALA A 69 15.69 37.74 37.07
C ALA A 69 16.29 37.59 35.64
N GLY A 70 16.19 38.48 34.66
CA GLY A 70 16.05 39.93 34.64
C GLY A 70 17.30 40.51 33.97
N LEU A 71 17.21 40.98 32.70
CA LEU A 71 17.92 42.14 32.14
C LEU A 71 17.55 42.36 30.66
N ALA A 72 17.11 43.58 30.37
CA ALA A 72 16.74 44.14 29.07
C ALA A 72 17.95 44.77 28.36
N LEU A 73 17.86 44.98 27.03
CA LEU A 73 18.19 46.26 26.34
C LEU A 73 18.06 46.18 24.79
N GLY A 74 17.36 47.18 24.23
CA GLY A 74 17.48 47.76 22.87
C GLY A 74 16.91 46.94 21.70
N GLY A 75 15.95 47.36 20.87
CA GLY A 75 15.45 48.69 20.52
C GLY A 75 15.88 49.05 19.09
N VAL A 76 15.03 48.82 18.08
CA VAL A 76 14.94 49.63 16.85
C VAL A 76 13.49 49.54 16.32
N LEU A 77 12.80 50.68 16.33
CA LEU A 77 11.57 50.93 15.57
C LEU A 77 11.94 51.19 14.10
N PHE A 78 11.20 50.58 13.17
CA PHE A 78 10.95 51.18 11.87
C PHE A 78 9.44 51.21 11.62
N THR A 79 8.83 52.36 11.91
CA THR A 79 7.51 52.75 11.42
C THR A 79 7.67 53.35 10.03
N THR A 80 7.19 52.65 9.00
CA THR A 80 6.83 53.30 7.73
C THR A 80 5.35 53.06 7.48
N LEU A 81 4.60 54.16 7.60
CA LEU A 81 3.25 54.33 7.09
C LEU A 81 3.34 54.46 5.57
N ALA A 82 2.70 53.56 4.83
CA ALA A 82 2.33 53.80 3.45
C ALA A 82 1.00 53.10 3.15
N VAL A 83 -0.04 53.93 3.09
CA VAL A 83 -1.18 53.91 2.17
C VAL A 83 -1.87 52.56 1.95
N THR A 84 -3.11 52.52 2.43
CA THR A 84 -4.15 51.57 2.07
C THR A 84 -4.36 51.52 0.56
N ASP A 85 -4.09 50.36 -0.05
CA ASP A 85 -4.82 49.92 -1.24
C ASP A 85 -5.21 48.45 -1.08
N GLN A 86 -6.51 48.21 -1.23
CA GLN A 86 -7.13 46.90 -1.12
C GLN A 86 -6.84 46.12 -2.40
N GLY A 87 -5.80 45.30 -2.36
CA GLY A 87 -5.55 44.26 -3.35
C GLY A 87 -5.26 42.95 -2.63
N GLU A 88 -6.29 42.19 -2.30
CA GLU A 88 -6.15 40.82 -1.79
C GLU A 88 -5.45 39.95 -2.84
N THR A 89 -4.13 39.85 -2.74
CA THR A 89 -3.39 38.69 -3.26
C THR A 89 -3.83 37.47 -2.44
N PRO A 90 -4.40 36.41 -3.05
CA PRO A 90 -4.69 35.20 -2.30
C PRO A 90 -3.35 34.59 -1.86
N ARG A 91 -3.09 34.60 -0.55
CA ARG A 91 -2.12 33.67 0.03
C ARG A 91 -2.68 32.29 -0.22
N THR A 92 -2.04 31.53 -1.12
CA THR A 92 -2.27 30.10 -1.26
C THR A 92 -1.78 29.42 0.01
N THR A 93 -2.58 29.48 1.07
CA THR A 93 -2.54 28.45 2.10
C THR A 93 -2.94 27.17 1.40
N ALA A 94 -1.97 26.28 1.16
CA ALA A 94 -2.20 24.88 0.87
C ALA A 94 -2.86 24.24 2.10
N ALA A 95 -4.12 24.58 2.32
CA ALA A 95 -5.01 23.83 3.18
C ALA A 95 -5.27 22.52 2.46
N ALA A 96 -5.00 21.41 3.13
CA ALA A 96 -5.47 20.09 2.74
C ALA A 96 -6.91 20.24 2.24
N THR A 97 -7.12 20.08 0.94
CA THR A 97 -8.45 20.29 0.37
C THR A 97 -9.34 19.23 0.98
N ALA A 98 -10.38 19.70 1.69
CA ALA A 98 -11.28 18.93 2.53
C ALA A 98 -11.82 17.65 1.83
N PRO A 99 -12.37 16.67 2.58
CA PRO A 99 -12.93 15.42 2.03
C PRO A 99 -13.83 15.60 0.80
N ARG A 100 -14.56 16.72 0.73
CA ARG A 100 -15.38 17.09 -0.44
C ARG A 100 -14.59 17.21 -1.75
N GLY A 101 -13.35 17.71 -1.71
CA GLY A 101 -12.52 17.83 -2.90
C GLY A 101 -12.10 16.48 -3.46
N ALA A 102 -11.84 15.50 -2.60
CA ALA A 102 -11.47 14.16 -3.03
C ALA A 102 -12.66 13.41 -3.62
N THR A 103 -13.86 13.54 -3.03
CA THR A 103 -15.09 13.01 -3.60
C THR A 103 -15.34 13.58 -5.01
N VAL A 104 -15.26 14.90 -5.18
CA VAL A 104 -15.45 15.55 -6.49
C VAL A 104 -14.40 15.10 -7.51
N LEU A 105 -13.14 14.95 -7.09
CA LEU A 105 -12.07 14.45 -7.96
C LEU A 105 -12.35 13.01 -8.40
N LEU A 106 -12.67 12.11 -7.47
CA LEU A 106 -12.99 10.72 -7.76
C LEU A 106 -14.23 10.56 -8.64
N ASP A 107 -15.27 11.40 -8.48
CA ASP A 107 -16.43 11.41 -9.37
C ASP A 107 -16.07 11.82 -10.81
N ARG A 108 -15.14 12.77 -10.97
CA ARG A 108 -14.60 13.15 -12.29
C ARG A 108 -13.78 12.03 -12.90
N ILE A 109 -12.88 11.40 -12.13
CA ILE A 109 -12.09 10.25 -12.57
C ILE A 109 -13.03 9.11 -12.99
N ALA A 110 -14.05 8.81 -12.19
CA ALA A 110 -15.06 7.80 -12.50
C ALA A 110 -15.81 8.09 -13.81
N THR A 111 -16.15 9.36 -14.04
CA THR A 111 -16.83 9.79 -15.27
C THR A 111 -15.96 9.57 -16.49
N VAL A 112 -14.66 9.90 -16.43
CA VAL A 112 -13.71 9.65 -17.51
C VAL A 112 -13.53 8.15 -17.73
N ALA A 113 -13.28 7.39 -16.65
CA ALA A 113 -13.09 5.94 -16.72
C ALA A 113 -14.29 5.22 -17.35
N SER A 114 -15.52 5.68 -17.10
CA SER A 114 -16.74 5.07 -17.66
C SER A 114 -16.88 5.23 -19.17
N LYS A 115 -16.12 6.15 -19.78
CA LYS A 115 -16.14 6.48 -21.21
C LYS A 115 -14.97 5.88 -21.98
N SER A 116 -14.03 5.24 -21.29
CA SER A 116 -12.93 4.54 -21.92
C SER A 116 -13.44 3.33 -22.71
N ASP A 117 -12.73 2.99 -23.78
CA ASP A 117 -13.06 1.81 -24.58
C ASP A 117 -12.83 0.53 -23.77
N ALA A 118 -13.77 -0.39 -23.86
CA ALA A 118 -13.62 -1.71 -23.27
C ALA A 118 -12.73 -2.56 -24.17
N ILE A 119 -11.67 -3.13 -23.59
CA ILE A 119 -10.86 -4.15 -24.24
C ILE A 119 -11.47 -5.52 -23.91
N GLU A 120 -11.72 -6.33 -24.93
CA GLU A 120 -12.12 -7.72 -24.72
C GLU A 120 -10.92 -8.56 -24.29
N VAL A 121 -11.11 -9.36 -23.24
CA VAL A 121 -10.08 -10.24 -22.68
C VAL A 121 -10.67 -11.63 -22.58
N THR A 122 -10.03 -12.61 -23.22
CA THR A 122 -10.49 -13.99 -23.20
C THR A 122 -9.75 -14.82 -22.14
N ASP A 123 -10.38 -15.92 -21.72
CA ASP A 123 -9.81 -16.87 -20.76
C ASP A 123 -8.45 -17.50 -21.19
N ALA A 124 -8.15 -17.47 -22.49
CA ALA A 124 -6.90 -18.00 -23.05
C ALA A 124 -5.73 -17.00 -23.01
N GLN A 125 -6.01 -15.73 -22.70
CA GLN A 125 -5.04 -14.63 -22.79
C GLN A 125 -4.43 -14.27 -21.44
N TYR A 126 -3.47 -13.37 -21.51
CA TYR A 126 -2.79 -12.79 -20.36
C TYR A 126 -2.98 -11.28 -20.36
N VAL A 127 -3.18 -10.71 -19.17
CA VAL A 127 -3.03 -9.27 -18.96
C VAL A 127 -1.54 -9.01 -18.71
N TYR A 128 -0.94 -8.21 -19.58
CA TYR A 128 0.42 -7.71 -19.45
C TYR A 128 0.38 -6.34 -18.78
N VAL A 129 1.22 -6.15 -17.75
CA VAL A 129 1.45 -4.84 -17.14
C VAL A 129 2.94 -4.60 -17.01
N ARG A 130 3.39 -3.42 -17.44
CA ARG A 130 4.75 -2.93 -17.21
C ARG A 130 4.71 -1.74 -16.28
N THR A 131 5.48 -1.84 -15.22
CA THR A 131 5.61 -0.83 -14.17
C THR A 131 7.06 -0.47 -13.93
N LEU A 132 7.30 0.73 -13.45
CA LEU A 132 8.53 1.13 -12.80
C LEU A 132 8.28 1.14 -11.29
N GLN A 133 9.07 0.43 -10.49
CA GLN A 133 8.88 0.36 -9.03
C GLN A 133 10.21 0.43 -8.30
N ALA A 134 10.23 1.09 -7.15
CA ALA A 134 11.39 1.07 -6.26
C ALA A 134 11.30 -0.08 -5.26
N GLU A 135 12.31 -0.94 -5.23
CA GLU A 135 12.41 -1.99 -4.23
C GLU A 135 13.00 -1.48 -2.91
N ASN A 136 12.55 -2.04 -1.79
CA ASN A 136 13.22 -1.85 -0.51
C ASN A 136 14.51 -2.69 -0.46
N THR A 137 15.65 -1.98 -0.52
CA THR A 137 17.01 -2.52 -0.37
C THR A 137 17.52 -2.48 1.08
N GLY A 138 16.65 -2.08 2.01
CA GLY A 138 16.93 -2.10 3.45
C GLY A 138 17.06 -3.53 4.00
N ALA A 139 17.76 -3.66 5.12
CA ALA A 139 17.80 -4.92 5.85
C ALA A 139 16.41 -5.22 6.44
N PHE A 140 16.07 -6.50 6.54
CA PHE A 140 14.86 -6.95 7.22
C PHE A 140 14.79 -6.41 8.66
N GLY A 141 13.64 -5.87 9.07
CA GLY A 141 13.43 -5.22 10.38
C GLY A 141 14.22 -3.92 10.59
N GLY A 142 14.87 -3.41 9.54
CA GLY A 142 15.62 -2.17 9.54
C GLY A 142 14.88 -1.04 8.83
N PRO A 143 15.44 0.18 8.84
CA PRO A 143 14.84 1.31 8.13
C PRO A 143 14.77 1.04 6.62
N VAL A 144 13.69 1.51 6.00
CA VAL A 144 13.46 1.40 4.56
C VAL A 144 14.54 2.16 3.80
N LYS A 145 15.08 1.52 2.77
CA LYS A 145 16.01 2.12 1.82
C LYS A 145 15.55 1.79 0.42
N LEU A 146 14.76 2.68 -0.19
CA LEU A 146 14.34 2.47 -1.56
C LEU A 146 15.53 2.58 -2.50
N GLY A 147 15.69 1.55 -3.34
CA GLY A 147 16.63 1.55 -4.45
C GLY A 147 16.18 2.51 -5.56
N ARG A 148 16.97 2.55 -6.64
CA ARG A 148 16.50 3.21 -7.86
C ARG A 148 15.32 2.42 -8.43
N PRO A 149 14.25 3.09 -8.91
CA PRO A 149 13.16 2.40 -9.57
C PRO A 149 13.65 1.55 -10.76
N GLY A 150 13.23 0.29 -10.79
CA GLY A 150 13.53 -0.68 -11.85
C GLY A 150 12.26 -1.08 -12.60
N GLU A 151 12.42 -1.54 -13.83
CA GLU A 151 11.29 -2.06 -14.61
C GLU A 151 10.88 -3.44 -14.09
N ARG A 152 9.58 -3.60 -13.94
CA ARG A 152 8.90 -4.84 -13.56
C ARG A 152 7.79 -5.08 -14.58
N GLU A 153 7.75 -6.30 -15.08
CA GLU A 153 6.73 -6.73 -16.05
C GLU A 153 6.02 -7.96 -15.53
N VAL A 154 4.71 -7.99 -15.71
CA VAL A 154 3.87 -9.08 -15.22
C VAL A 154 2.95 -9.54 -16.34
N TRP A 155 2.77 -10.86 -16.46
CA TRP A 155 1.76 -11.51 -17.29
C TRP A 155 0.83 -12.31 -16.39
N MET A 156 -0.43 -11.91 -16.25
CA MET A 156 -1.42 -12.58 -15.40
C MET A 156 -2.44 -13.36 -16.23
N ALA A 157 -2.57 -14.66 -15.97
CA ALA A 157 -3.50 -15.54 -16.66
C ALA A 157 -4.96 -15.15 -16.40
N GLN A 158 -5.77 -15.08 -17.47
CA GLN A 158 -7.16 -14.62 -17.41
C GLN A 158 -8.19 -15.75 -17.33
N LYS A 159 -7.73 -17.00 -17.23
CA LYS A 159 -8.58 -18.17 -17.04
C LYS A 159 -9.51 -17.98 -15.83
N SER A 160 -10.81 -18.14 -16.07
CA SER A 160 -11.86 -17.90 -15.08
C SER A 160 -11.87 -18.96 -13.97
N GLY A 161 -11.53 -20.20 -14.31
CA GLY A 161 -11.41 -21.30 -13.36
C GLY A 161 -10.13 -21.24 -12.51
N PRO A 162 -10.01 -22.10 -11.48
CA PRO A 162 -8.82 -22.15 -10.64
C PRO A 162 -7.56 -22.55 -11.43
N VAL A 163 -6.42 -21.91 -11.13
CA VAL A 163 -5.14 -22.17 -11.81
C VAL A 163 -4.00 -22.40 -10.83
N ILE A 164 -3.05 -23.26 -11.21
CA ILE A 164 -1.80 -23.46 -10.45
C ILE A 164 -0.77 -22.41 -10.88
N HIS A 165 -0.65 -22.18 -12.19
CA HIS A 165 0.24 -21.15 -12.76
C HIS A 165 -0.59 -19.89 -13.02
N GLU A 166 -0.44 -18.91 -12.14
CA GLU A 166 -1.19 -17.65 -12.19
C GLU A 166 -0.58 -16.66 -13.17
N GLY A 167 0.73 -16.73 -13.37
CA GLY A 167 1.42 -15.74 -14.20
C GLY A 167 2.93 -15.83 -14.18
N LEU A 168 3.56 -14.77 -14.65
CA LEU A 168 5.00 -14.63 -14.76
C LEU A 168 5.41 -13.19 -14.45
N ILE A 169 6.48 -13.02 -13.70
CA ILE A 169 7.14 -11.73 -13.47
C ILE A 169 8.46 -11.73 -14.22
N HIS A 170 8.82 -10.61 -14.85
CA HIS A 170 10.16 -10.33 -15.32
C HIS A 170 10.69 -9.07 -14.63
N GLN A 171 11.81 -9.22 -13.94
CA GLN A 171 12.44 -8.16 -13.17
C GLN A 171 13.93 -8.45 -12.99
N ASP A 172 14.78 -7.42 -13.04
CA ASP A 172 16.25 -7.54 -12.90
C ASP A 172 16.88 -8.60 -13.83
N GLY A 173 16.33 -8.71 -15.05
CA GLY A 173 16.78 -9.65 -16.08
C GLY A 173 16.43 -11.11 -15.80
N ARG A 174 15.56 -11.38 -14.83
CA ARG A 174 15.14 -12.73 -14.41
C ARG A 174 13.65 -12.90 -14.52
N TYR A 175 13.23 -14.14 -14.76
CA TYR A 175 11.84 -14.54 -14.80
C TYR A 175 11.48 -15.31 -13.54
N TYR A 176 10.38 -14.93 -12.90
CA TYR A 176 9.85 -15.55 -11.69
C TYR A 176 8.43 -16.04 -11.97
N PRO A 177 8.16 -17.36 -11.93
CA PRO A 177 6.81 -17.87 -12.07
C PRO A 177 5.95 -17.43 -10.87
N ILE A 178 4.70 -17.05 -11.14
CA ILE A 178 3.67 -16.85 -10.11
C ILE A 178 2.86 -18.13 -10.10
N GLU A 179 3.05 -18.95 -9.07
CA GLU A 179 2.38 -20.23 -8.94
C GLU A 179 1.95 -20.51 -7.50
N VAL A 180 0.91 -21.32 -7.36
CA VAL A 180 0.38 -21.71 -6.06
C VAL A 180 1.45 -22.48 -5.28
N GLY A 181 1.87 -21.91 -4.15
CA GLY A 181 2.75 -22.58 -3.22
C GLY A 181 2.07 -23.77 -2.56
N VAL A 182 2.68 -24.95 -2.65
CA VAL A 182 2.25 -26.14 -1.91
C VAL A 182 3.35 -26.62 -0.97
N PRO A 183 3.00 -27.09 0.24
CA PRO A 183 3.92 -27.87 1.05
C PRO A 183 4.41 -29.11 0.29
N ASP A 184 5.65 -29.51 0.55
CA ASP A 184 6.25 -30.70 -0.06
C ASP A 184 5.38 -31.94 0.13
N GLY A 185 5.05 -32.61 -0.98
CA GLY A 185 4.24 -33.84 -0.99
C GLY A 185 2.73 -33.64 -1.16
N GLU A 186 2.25 -32.39 -1.19
CA GLU A 186 0.83 -32.10 -1.43
C GLU A 186 0.53 -31.77 -2.91
N LYS A 187 -0.67 -32.12 -3.37
CA LYS A 187 -1.11 -31.79 -4.74
C LYS A 187 -1.58 -30.35 -4.79
N PRO A 188 -1.07 -29.52 -5.72
CA PRO A 188 -1.57 -28.16 -5.91
C PRO A 188 -3.04 -28.14 -6.26
N VAL A 189 -3.81 -27.41 -5.46
CA VAL A 189 -5.17 -27.01 -5.80
C VAL A 189 -5.08 -25.66 -6.49
N GLY A 190 -5.75 -25.51 -7.63
CA GLY A 190 -5.73 -24.24 -8.34
C GLY A 190 -6.31 -23.11 -7.49
N TYR A 191 -5.74 -21.92 -7.60
CA TYR A 191 -6.23 -20.73 -6.92
C TYR A 191 -7.38 -20.10 -7.73
N PRO A 192 -8.55 -19.86 -7.13
CA PRO A 192 -9.72 -19.34 -7.84
C PRO A 192 -9.52 -17.88 -8.28
N ALA A 193 -10.39 -17.38 -9.16
CA ALA A 193 -10.46 -15.94 -9.42
C ALA A 193 -11.04 -15.23 -8.19
N GLY A 194 -10.55 -14.04 -7.86
CA GLY A 194 -10.92 -13.30 -6.66
C GLY A 194 -10.12 -12.03 -6.46
N LEU A 195 -10.31 -11.34 -5.33
CA LEU A 195 -9.49 -10.19 -4.95
C LEU A 195 -7.98 -10.50 -5.00
N ASN A 196 -7.60 -11.70 -4.55
CA ASN A 196 -6.23 -12.17 -4.58
C ASN A 196 -5.79 -12.73 -5.94
N ARG A 197 -6.67 -12.92 -6.94
CA ARG A 197 -6.29 -13.28 -8.32
C ARG A 197 -7.29 -12.67 -9.28
N PRO A 198 -7.22 -11.36 -9.51
CA PRO A 198 -8.21 -10.67 -10.33
C PRO A 198 -8.07 -11.11 -11.79
N THR A 199 -9.17 -11.57 -12.36
CA THR A 199 -9.31 -11.75 -13.81
C THR A 199 -10.25 -10.70 -14.36
N TYR A 200 -10.15 -10.39 -15.64
CA TYR A 200 -11.05 -9.44 -16.31
C TYR A 200 -12.52 -9.86 -16.14
N THR A 201 -12.82 -11.15 -16.29
CA THR A 201 -14.16 -11.72 -16.07
C THR A 201 -14.63 -11.53 -14.63
N TRP A 202 -13.76 -11.75 -13.64
CA TRP A 202 -14.11 -11.51 -12.23
C TRP A 202 -14.34 -10.02 -11.95
N LEU A 203 -13.48 -9.14 -12.46
CA LEU A 203 -13.63 -7.68 -12.35
C LEU A 203 -14.94 -7.21 -12.99
N ALA A 204 -15.32 -7.77 -14.14
CA ALA A 204 -16.57 -7.46 -14.83
C ALA A 204 -17.81 -7.98 -14.07
N SER A 205 -17.65 -8.97 -13.19
CA SER A 205 -18.72 -9.50 -12.35
C SER A 205 -18.98 -8.68 -11.09
N LEU A 206 -18.09 -7.74 -10.76
CA LEU A 206 -18.23 -6.91 -9.56
C LEU A 206 -19.45 -5.98 -9.68
N PRO A 207 -20.17 -5.73 -8.56
CA PRO A 207 -21.24 -4.74 -8.55
C PRO A 207 -20.74 -3.37 -8.96
N THR A 208 -21.52 -2.65 -9.77
CA THR A 208 -21.22 -1.27 -10.16
C THR A 208 -21.82 -0.22 -9.22
N ASP A 209 -22.72 -0.63 -8.33
CA ASP A 209 -23.19 0.19 -7.22
C ASP A 209 -22.07 0.33 -6.16
N PRO A 210 -21.66 1.55 -5.77
CA PRO A 210 -20.53 1.77 -4.88
C PRO A 210 -20.66 1.08 -3.52
N ASP A 211 -21.86 1.11 -2.93
CA ASP A 211 -22.09 0.54 -1.59
C ASP A 211 -22.13 -0.99 -1.65
N ALA A 212 -22.73 -1.56 -2.70
CA ALA A 212 -22.69 -3.01 -2.95
C ALA A 212 -21.27 -3.49 -3.24
N LEU A 213 -20.48 -2.71 -3.97
CA LEU A 213 -19.07 -3.02 -4.25
C LEU A 213 -18.24 -3.03 -2.97
N LEU A 214 -18.35 -2.00 -2.13
CA LEU A 214 -17.65 -1.97 -0.83
C LEU A 214 -18.04 -3.14 0.05
N ARG A 215 -19.33 -3.49 0.13
CA ARG A 215 -19.78 -4.67 0.90
C ARG A 215 -19.19 -5.97 0.35
N ARG A 216 -19.11 -6.11 -0.98
CA ARG A 216 -18.51 -7.28 -1.63
C ARG A 216 -17.02 -7.39 -1.33
N LEU A 217 -16.26 -6.29 -1.46
CA LEU A 217 -14.83 -6.27 -1.16
C LEU A 217 -14.58 -6.53 0.32
N ALA A 218 -15.34 -5.90 1.22
CA ALA A 218 -15.21 -6.12 2.66
C ALA A 218 -15.40 -7.60 3.06
N ALA A 219 -16.34 -8.30 2.41
CA ALA A 219 -16.54 -9.73 2.66
C ALA A 219 -15.34 -10.59 2.23
N GLU A 220 -14.75 -10.30 1.06
CA GLU A 220 -13.55 -11.03 0.59
C GLU A 220 -12.32 -10.71 1.45
N ILE A 221 -12.11 -9.43 1.80
CA ILE A 221 -11.04 -8.99 2.71
C ILE A 221 -11.16 -9.69 4.06
N THR A 222 -12.37 -9.72 4.65
CA THR A 222 -12.60 -10.36 5.95
C THR A 222 -12.29 -11.85 5.89
N ALA A 223 -12.75 -12.54 4.84
CA ALA A 223 -12.47 -13.97 4.67
C ALA A 223 -10.97 -14.27 4.54
N ASP A 224 -10.23 -13.42 3.83
CA ASP A 224 -8.77 -13.52 3.70
C ASP A 224 -8.06 -13.26 5.04
N GLN A 225 -8.45 -12.20 5.75
CA GLN A 225 -7.93 -11.87 7.07
C GLN A 225 -8.21 -12.98 8.10
N ASP A 226 -9.39 -13.59 8.04
CA ASP A 226 -9.76 -14.73 8.89
C ASP A 226 -8.91 -15.96 8.57
N ALA A 227 -8.70 -16.28 7.28
CA ALA A 227 -7.83 -17.37 6.86
C ALA A 227 -6.37 -17.16 7.30
N ARG A 228 -5.92 -15.90 7.37
CA ARG A 228 -4.59 -15.51 7.87
C ARG A 228 -4.52 -15.33 9.39
N ASN A 229 -5.62 -15.54 10.11
CA ASN A 229 -5.72 -15.26 11.56
C ASN A 229 -5.29 -13.83 11.94
N THR A 230 -5.59 -12.85 11.10
CA THR A 230 -5.25 -11.44 11.37
C THR A 230 -6.00 -10.95 12.62
N PRO A 231 -5.29 -10.46 13.65
CA PRO A 231 -5.88 -9.94 14.88
C PRO A 231 -6.90 -8.84 14.62
N ALA A 232 -7.97 -8.80 15.42
CA ALA A 232 -9.05 -7.83 15.24
C ALA A 232 -8.59 -6.37 15.42
N ASP A 233 -7.56 -6.13 16.24
CA ASP A 233 -6.98 -4.81 16.49
C ASP A 233 -6.02 -4.35 15.37
N GLU A 234 -5.75 -5.20 14.39
CA GLU A 234 -4.98 -4.86 13.19
C GLU A 234 -5.85 -4.55 11.98
N ARG A 235 -7.16 -4.77 12.07
CA ARG A 235 -8.12 -4.54 10.97
C ARG A 235 -8.60 -3.09 11.01
N ASP A 236 -8.53 -2.41 9.87
CA ASP A 236 -9.16 -1.10 9.64
C ASP A 236 -9.96 -1.23 8.33
N PRO A 237 -11.29 -1.46 8.40
CA PRO A 237 -12.09 -1.74 7.21
C PRO A 237 -12.00 -0.66 6.13
N ASP A 238 -11.83 0.60 6.52
CA ASP A 238 -11.73 1.72 5.60
C ASP A 238 -10.33 1.78 4.95
N GLN A 239 -9.27 1.50 5.71
CA GLN A 239 -7.92 1.38 5.17
C GLN A 239 -7.80 0.15 4.26
N ASP A 240 -8.33 -1.00 4.69
CA ASP A 240 -8.29 -2.26 3.97
C ASP A 240 -9.05 -2.13 2.64
N ALA A 241 -10.21 -1.47 2.63
CA ALA A 241 -10.95 -1.18 1.41
C ALA A 241 -10.18 -0.24 0.47
N PHE A 242 -9.53 0.80 1.01
CA PHE A 242 -8.69 1.69 0.20
C PHE A 242 -7.53 0.89 -0.43
N GLU A 243 -6.76 0.16 0.36
CA GLU A 243 -5.63 -0.64 -0.14
C GLU A 243 -6.06 -1.68 -1.17
N ALA A 244 -7.16 -2.40 -0.93
CA ALA A 244 -7.69 -3.37 -1.88
C ALA A 244 -8.05 -2.74 -3.23
N ILE A 245 -8.68 -1.55 -3.23
CA ILE A 245 -8.98 -0.82 -4.48
C ILE A 245 -7.67 -0.40 -5.16
N GLY A 246 -6.70 0.14 -4.43
CA GLY A 246 -5.39 0.54 -4.98
C GLY A 246 -4.63 -0.61 -5.63
N GLU A 247 -4.62 -1.78 -4.98
CA GLU A 247 -4.01 -3.01 -5.50
C GLU A 247 -4.65 -3.46 -6.81
N LEU A 248 -5.99 -3.42 -6.88
CA LEU A 248 -6.70 -3.70 -8.12
C LEU A 248 -6.37 -2.68 -9.22
N LEU A 249 -6.16 -1.40 -8.90
CA LEU A 249 -5.80 -0.38 -9.88
C LEU A 249 -4.37 -0.51 -10.42
N ARG A 250 -3.45 -1.16 -9.69
CA ARG A 250 -2.02 -1.20 -10.02
C ARG A 250 -1.70 -2.15 -11.17
N GLU A 251 -1.95 -3.44 -11.00
CA GLU A 251 -1.51 -4.50 -11.93
C GLU A 251 -2.67 -5.21 -12.66
N THR A 252 -3.80 -4.53 -12.89
CA THR A 252 -4.92 -5.10 -13.66
C THR A 252 -5.28 -4.25 -14.88
N LEU A 253 -5.99 -4.88 -15.82
CA LEU A 253 -6.73 -4.21 -16.88
C LEU A 253 -8.21 -4.14 -16.48
N MET A 254 -8.70 -2.93 -16.20
CA MET A 254 -10.03 -2.73 -15.65
C MET A 254 -11.10 -2.60 -16.74
N PRO A 255 -12.24 -3.33 -16.63
CA PRO A 255 -13.44 -2.98 -17.36
C PRO A 255 -13.86 -1.53 -17.03
N PRO A 256 -14.23 -0.69 -18.02
CA PRO A 256 -14.51 0.74 -17.82
C PRO A 256 -15.55 1.03 -16.71
N GLN A 257 -16.65 0.25 -16.68
CA GLN A 257 -17.70 0.42 -15.67
C GLN A 257 -17.25 0.00 -14.27
N THR A 258 -16.42 -1.05 -14.17
CA THR A 258 -15.82 -1.48 -12.91
C THR A 258 -14.83 -0.44 -12.38
N ALA A 259 -13.98 0.14 -13.24
CA ALA A 259 -13.09 1.23 -12.86
C ALA A 259 -13.88 2.42 -12.29
N ALA A 260 -14.93 2.84 -12.99
CA ALA A 260 -15.79 3.93 -12.53
C ALA A 260 -16.44 3.63 -11.17
N ALA A 261 -16.90 2.39 -10.97
CA ALA A 261 -17.49 1.95 -9.70
C ALA A 261 -16.46 1.95 -8.56
N LEU A 262 -15.23 1.49 -8.79
CA LEU A 262 -14.15 1.49 -7.80
C LEU A 262 -13.79 2.91 -7.35
N TYR A 263 -13.70 3.87 -8.29
CA TYR A 263 -13.45 5.27 -7.92
C TYR A 263 -14.61 5.88 -7.11
N LYS A 264 -15.86 5.59 -7.49
CA LYS A 264 -17.04 6.01 -6.71
C LYS A 264 -17.09 5.36 -5.34
N ALA A 265 -16.69 4.09 -5.22
CA ALA A 265 -16.58 3.38 -3.96
C ALA A 265 -15.50 4.01 -3.08
N ALA A 266 -14.31 4.29 -3.62
CA ALA A 266 -13.25 5.01 -2.91
C ALA A 266 -13.71 6.38 -2.40
N ALA A 267 -14.61 7.06 -3.11
CA ALA A 267 -15.15 8.35 -2.70
C ALA A 267 -16.07 8.28 -1.47
N ARG A 268 -16.55 7.08 -1.12
CA ARG A 268 -17.33 6.80 0.10
C ARG A 268 -16.46 6.45 1.30
N ILE A 269 -15.18 6.14 1.08
CA ILE A 269 -14.27 5.72 2.16
C ILE A 269 -13.91 6.95 3.02
N PRO A 270 -14.17 6.91 4.34
CA PRO A 270 -13.74 7.94 5.28
C PRO A 270 -12.22 8.16 5.26
N GLY A 271 -11.80 9.42 5.37
CA GLY A 271 -10.38 9.81 5.43
C GLY A 271 -9.70 10.00 4.07
N VAL A 272 -10.40 9.75 2.96
CA VAL A 272 -9.87 10.03 1.62
C VAL A 272 -9.78 11.54 1.36
N SER A 273 -8.63 11.97 0.83
CA SER A 273 -8.26 13.38 0.64
C SER A 273 -7.46 13.58 -0.65
N VAL A 274 -7.35 14.83 -1.12
CA VAL A 274 -6.55 15.16 -2.30
C VAL A 274 -5.10 15.41 -1.91
N ASP A 275 -4.16 14.88 -2.69
CA ASP A 275 -2.75 15.25 -2.70
C ASP A 275 -2.45 16.00 -4.01
N SER A 276 -2.31 17.32 -3.97
CA SER A 276 -2.30 18.15 -5.19
C SER A 276 -1.02 18.06 -6.02
N ASP A 277 0.05 17.47 -5.50
CA ASP A 277 1.35 17.38 -6.19
C ASP A 277 2.03 16.04 -5.89
N ALA A 278 1.40 14.97 -6.35
CA ALA A 278 1.92 13.63 -6.21
C ALA A 278 2.84 13.29 -7.39
N VAL A 279 3.95 12.61 -7.11
CA VAL A 279 4.97 12.25 -8.12
C VAL A 279 5.14 10.74 -8.09
N ASP A 280 4.97 10.11 -9.25
CA ASP A 280 5.13 8.67 -9.41
C ASP A 280 6.61 8.25 -9.54
N ALA A 281 6.87 6.94 -9.63
CA ALA A 281 8.24 6.43 -9.76
C ALA A 281 8.96 6.89 -11.04
N ALA A 282 8.22 7.29 -12.08
CA ALA A 282 8.77 7.80 -13.34
C ALA A 282 9.02 9.33 -13.31
N GLY A 283 8.73 9.99 -12.19
CA GLY A 283 8.88 11.44 -12.04
C GLY A 283 7.74 12.25 -12.66
N ARG A 284 6.63 11.60 -13.04
CA ARG A 284 5.45 12.30 -13.59
C ARG A 284 4.66 12.91 -12.44
N HIS A 285 4.41 14.21 -12.54
CA HIS A 285 3.56 14.94 -11.61
C HIS A 285 2.08 14.70 -11.96
N GLY A 286 1.28 14.46 -10.93
CA GLY A 286 -0.15 14.19 -11.05
C GLY A 286 -0.93 14.70 -9.85
N ILE A 287 -2.25 14.57 -9.95
CA ILE A 287 -3.17 14.84 -8.84
C ILE A 287 -3.41 13.52 -8.12
N GLY A 288 -3.19 13.51 -6.83
CA GLY A 288 -3.29 12.35 -5.96
C GLY A 288 -4.63 12.25 -5.23
N VAL A 289 -5.08 11.01 -5.02
CA VAL A 289 -6.11 10.63 -4.05
C VAL A 289 -5.43 9.82 -2.97
N ALA A 290 -5.54 10.23 -1.71
CA ALA A 290 -4.75 9.66 -0.64
C ALA A 290 -5.55 9.43 0.65
N ARG A 291 -5.14 8.41 1.41
CA ARG A 291 -5.64 8.12 2.77
C ARG A 291 -4.46 7.94 3.72
N ASP A 292 -4.62 8.47 4.93
CA ASP A 292 -3.67 8.26 6.02
C ASP A 292 -4.06 7.00 6.79
N ASP A 293 -3.09 6.10 6.95
CA ASP A 293 -3.13 5.02 7.91
C ASP A 293 -2.45 5.54 9.19
N GLU A 294 -3.26 6.11 10.09
CA GLU A 294 -2.76 6.72 11.34
C GLU A 294 -2.02 5.71 12.21
N ARG A 295 -2.50 4.45 12.20
CA ARG A 295 -1.95 3.34 12.97
C ARG A 295 -0.54 3.01 12.51
N ALA A 296 -0.34 2.75 11.21
CA ALA A 296 0.99 2.47 10.67
C ALA A 296 1.83 3.75 10.47
N GLY A 297 1.24 4.94 10.62
CA GLY A 297 1.95 6.21 10.45
C GLY A 297 2.41 6.42 9.01
N ARG A 298 1.58 6.04 8.04
CA ARG A 298 1.88 6.12 6.60
C ARG A 298 0.70 6.75 5.85
N ARG A 299 1.00 7.32 4.68
CA ARG A 299 0.02 7.82 3.74
C ARG A 299 0.27 7.19 2.39
N THR A 300 -0.78 6.63 1.79
CA THR A 300 -0.75 6.10 0.43
C THR A 300 -1.52 7.05 -0.48
N ALA A 301 -0.92 7.42 -1.61
CA ALA A 301 -1.51 8.28 -2.62
C ALA A 301 -1.53 7.57 -3.98
N TRP A 302 -2.71 7.43 -4.57
CA TRP A 302 -2.90 7.04 -5.96
C TRP A 302 -2.76 8.26 -6.84
N ILE A 303 -1.96 8.17 -7.90
CA ILE A 303 -1.52 9.30 -8.70
C ILE A 303 -2.21 9.23 -10.05
N PHE A 304 -2.86 10.33 -10.45
CA PHE A 304 -3.56 10.44 -11.71
C PHE A 304 -2.98 11.58 -12.55
N ASP A 305 -2.97 11.40 -13.87
CA ASP A 305 -2.60 12.48 -14.78
C ASP A 305 -3.57 13.66 -14.62
N ALA A 306 -3.04 14.86 -14.45
CA ALA A 306 -3.86 16.03 -14.15
C ALA A 306 -4.83 16.42 -15.29
N LYS A 307 -4.54 16.00 -16.54
CA LYS A 307 -5.33 16.35 -17.72
C LYS A 307 -6.27 15.22 -18.11
N THR A 308 -5.75 14.00 -18.22
CA THR A 308 -6.49 12.83 -18.71
C THR A 308 -7.18 12.06 -17.60
N LEU A 309 -6.79 12.28 -16.35
CA LEU A 309 -7.26 11.53 -15.17
C LEU A 309 -6.96 10.02 -15.26
N ALA A 310 -6.02 9.61 -16.12
CA ALA A 310 -5.54 8.24 -16.18
C ALA A 310 -4.68 7.93 -14.94
N TYR A 311 -4.82 6.71 -14.40
CA TYR A 311 -3.99 6.24 -13.29
C TYR A 311 -2.54 6.09 -13.74
N LEU A 312 -1.63 6.76 -13.04
CA LEU A 312 -0.20 6.78 -13.31
C LEU A 312 0.59 5.85 -12.40
N GLY A 313 0.14 5.63 -11.16
CA GLY A 313 0.89 4.85 -10.17
C GLY A 313 0.47 5.21 -8.75
N GLU A 314 1.30 4.82 -7.79
CA GLU A 314 1.07 5.12 -6.38
C GLU A 314 2.36 5.44 -5.65
N ARG A 315 2.23 6.11 -4.52
CA ARG A 315 3.33 6.38 -3.59
C ARG A 315 2.86 6.25 -2.16
N THR A 316 3.67 5.61 -1.32
CA THR A 316 3.46 5.56 0.12
C THR A 316 4.63 6.21 0.85
N TYR A 317 4.34 7.01 1.87
CA TYR A 317 5.37 7.66 2.68
C TYR A 317 4.96 7.77 4.15
N LEU A 318 5.95 7.87 5.04
CA LEU A 318 5.72 7.98 6.47
C LEU A 318 5.20 9.37 6.87
N THR A 319 4.14 9.42 7.68
CA THR A 319 3.54 10.66 8.20
C THR A 319 4.13 11.08 9.55
N ARG A 320 4.85 10.18 10.20
CA ARG A 320 5.58 10.36 11.47
C ARG A 320 6.86 9.53 11.49
N ASP A 321 7.71 9.76 12.47
CA ASP A 321 8.88 8.88 12.69
C ASP A 321 8.41 7.49 13.14
N THR A 322 9.02 6.45 12.57
CA THR A 322 8.76 5.04 12.87
C THR A 322 10.07 4.26 12.88
N SER A 323 10.03 2.97 13.21
CA SER A 323 11.16 2.04 13.04
C SER A 323 11.65 1.97 11.58
N MET A 324 10.74 2.15 10.62
CA MET A 324 11.03 2.13 9.18
C MET A 324 11.74 3.40 8.67
N GLY A 325 11.71 4.52 9.40
CA GLY A 325 12.34 5.76 8.97
C GLY A 325 11.77 7.03 9.59
N ARG A 326 12.25 8.18 9.10
CA ARG A 326 11.74 9.50 9.52
C ARG A 326 10.46 9.85 8.77
N LYS A 327 9.69 10.78 9.33
CA LYS A 327 8.59 11.44 8.61
C LYS A 327 9.06 11.91 7.23
N GLY A 328 8.26 11.61 6.21
CA GLY A 328 8.53 11.94 4.80
C GLY A 328 9.36 10.89 4.06
N THR A 329 9.89 9.86 4.73
CA THR A 329 10.53 8.73 4.02
C THR A 329 9.49 8.03 3.14
N VAL A 330 9.78 7.95 1.84
CA VAL A 330 9.00 7.15 0.89
C VAL A 330 9.29 5.68 1.13
N THR A 331 8.24 4.88 1.29
CA THR A 331 8.32 3.43 1.58
C THR A 331 7.88 2.56 0.42
N ASN A 332 7.09 3.11 -0.51
CA ASN A 332 6.72 2.48 -1.76
C ASN A 332 6.54 3.58 -2.83
N THR A 333 6.92 3.29 -4.07
CA THR A 333 6.59 4.14 -5.22
C THR A 333 6.54 3.29 -6.48
N SER A 334 5.51 3.51 -7.30
CA SER A 334 5.34 2.85 -8.58
C SER A 334 4.86 3.81 -9.65
N ALA A 335 5.09 3.45 -10.91
CA ALA A 335 4.53 4.09 -12.08
C ALA A 335 4.12 3.02 -13.09
N VAL A 336 2.87 3.05 -13.54
CA VAL A 336 2.41 2.21 -14.64
C VAL A 336 2.86 2.83 -15.94
N LEU A 337 3.60 2.05 -16.71
CA LEU A 337 4.12 2.43 -18.01
C LEU A 337 3.22 1.93 -19.13
N GLU A 338 2.71 0.71 -19.00
CA GLU A 338 1.93 0.06 -20.06
C GLU A 338 1.01 -1.03 -19.51
N ARG A 339 -0.14 -1.19 -20.17
CA ARG A 339 -1.08 -2.31 -19.97
C ARG A 339 -1.55 -2.82 -21.31
N ALA A 340 -1.63 -4.13 -21.46
CA ALA A 340 -2.11 -4.75 -22.69
C ALA A 340 -2.70 -6.14 -22.44
N VAL A 341 -3.30 -6.69 -23.48
CA VAL A 341 -3.68 -8.10 -23.58
C VAL A 341 -2.71 -8.76 -24.55
N VAL A 342 -2.19 -9.92 -24.18
CA VAL A 342 -1.28 -10.71 -25.01
C VAL A 342 -1.69 -12.19 -24.99
N ASP A 343 -1.27 -12.94 -26.01
CA ASP A 343 -1.70 -14.32 -26.21
C ASP A 343 -0.75 -15.33 -25.55
N ALA A 344 0.48 -14.92 -25.20
CA ALA A 344 1.45 -15.78 -24.54
C ALA A 344 2.26 -15.10 -23.42
N LEU A 345 2.77 -15.93 -22.49
CA LEU A 345 3.78 -15.49 -21.53
C LEU A 345 5.03 -14.99 -22.26
N ARG A 346 5.65 -13.93 -21.72
CA ARG A 346 6.86 -13.26 -22.26
C ARG A 346 6.62 -12.48 -23.56
N GLU A 347 5.42 -12.55 -24.13
CA GLU A 347 5.05 -11.72 -25.28
C GLU A 347 5.00 -10.24 -24.86
N LYS A 348 5.50 -9.36 -25.73
CA LYS A 348 5.38 -7.91 -25.54
C LYS A 348 4.18 -7.40 -26.33
N PRO A 349 3.51 -6.35 -25.85
CA PRO A 349 2.48 -5.68 -26.64
C PRO A 349 3.06 -5.25 -27.98
N SER A 350 2.32 -5.45 -29.05
CA SER A 350 2.65 -4.87 -30.35
C SER A 350 2.59 -3.35 -30.20
N THR A 351 3.68 -2.64 -30.46
CA THR A 351 3.62 -1.18 -30.54
C THR A 351 2.65 -0.82 -31.65
N THR A 352 1.47 -0.34 -31.30
CA THR A 352 0.55 0.20 -32.30
C THR A 352 1.19 1.51 -32.76
N ALA A 353 1.70 1.50 -34.00
CA ALA A 353 2.37 2.62 -34.64
C ALA A 353 1.42 3.79 -34.93
#